data_AF-A0A653NHD8-F1
#
_entry.id   AF-A0A653NHD8-F1
#
_cell.length_a   1.000
_cell.length_b   1.000
_cell.length_c   1.000
_cell.angle_alpha   90.00
_cell.angle_beta   90.00
_cell.angle_gamma   90.00
#
_symmetry.space_group_name_H-M   'P 1'
#
loop_
_entity.id
_entity.type
_entity.pdbx_description
1 polymer ?
#
loop_
_entity_poly.entity_id
_entity_poly.type
_entity_poly.pdbx_seq_one_letter_code
_entity_poly.pdbx_strand_id
1 'polypeptide(L)'
;MNTTDNTELTRIGDDLERAVAAQIAGSIVVRRRRKHRSRTTIAAFVTTGVVVIGGGAAAAVSLLSSDTVEQGMPGSSVIFIDTDPTCTKKSDVEFDCTLAKAPSKEILPDYKGAKETFNDADDNIAGGCIGQDSAGLHWTCYAGKKAVEMDIIGPDLLGQHTNGPAAG
;
A
#
# COMPACT_ATOMS: atom_id res chain seq x y z
N MET A 1 -10.03 40.55 8.45
CA MET A 1 -9.18 39.38 8.10
C MET A 1 -9.89 38.14 8.65
N ASN A 2 -10.16 37.03 7.95
CA ASN A 2 -9.65 36.51 6.68
C ASN A 2 -10.76 35.62 6.05
N THR A 3 -11.59 36.17 5.15
CA THR A 3 -12.60 35.39 4.38
C THR A 3 -12.05 34.97 3.01
N THR A 4 -10.85 35.44 2.67
CA THR A 4 -10.21 35.26 1.37
C THR A 4 -9.57 33.87 1.21
N ASP A 5 -9.06 33.28 2.30
CA ASP A 5 -8.37 31.96 2.26
C ASP A 5 -9.28 30.81 1.81
N ASN A 6 -10.52 30.74 2.34
CA ASN A 6 -11.43 29.63 2.04
C ASN A 6 -11.89 29.62 0.58
N THR A 7 -12.00 30.80 -0.03
CA THR A 7 -12.45 30.91 -1.43
C THR A 7 -11.33 30.49 -2.38
N GLU A 8 -10.06 30.72 -2.00
CA GLU A 8 -8.89 30.34 -2.79
C GLU A 8 -8.66 28.81 -2.77
N LEU A 9 -8.82 28.18 -1.60
CA LEU A 9 -8.74 26.72 -1.46
C LEU A 9 -9.84 25.99 -2.24
N THR A 10 -11.07 26.50 -2.21
CA THR A 10 -12.19 25.92 -2.96
C THR A 10 -11.94 26.03 -4.47
N ARG A 11 -11.39 27.16 -4.93
CA ARG A 11 -11.04 27.37 -6.34
C ARG A 11 -9.92 26.45 -6.82
N ILE A 12 -8.93 26.17 -5.98
CA ILE A 12 -7.85 25.21 -6.30
C ILE A 12 -8.42 23.79 -6.37
N GLY A 13 -9.35 23.42 -5.49
CA GLY A 13 -10.07 22.14 -5.57
C GLY A 13 -10.83 21.98 -6.89
N ASP A 14 -11.61 22.99 -7.27
CA ASP A 14 -12.39 22.98 -8.52
C ASP A 14 -11.52 22.97 -9.77
N ASP A 15 -10.39 23.70 -9.78
CA ASP A 15 -9.46 23.70 -10.90
C ASP A 15 -8.69 22.37 -11.02
N LEU A 16 -8.43 21.68 -9.90
CA LEU A 16 -7.82 20.35 -9.89
C LEU A 16 -8.80 19.28 -10.41
N GLU A 17 -10.06 19.32 -9.97
CA GLU A 17 -11.11 18.43 -10.51
C GLU A 17 -11.32 18.65 -12.01
N ARG A 18 -11.31 19.91 -12.46
CA ARG A 18 -11.45 20.25 -13.88
C ARG A 18 -10.23 19.82 -14.70
N ALA A 19 -9.01 19.94 -14.17
CA ALA A 19 -7.80 19.46 -14.82
C ALA A 19 -7.79 17.92 -14.95
N VAL A 20 -8.18 17.21 -13.89
CA VAL A 20 -8.35 15.74 -13.91
C VAL A 20 -9.43 15.32 -14.91
N ALA A 21 -10.59 15.99 -14.91
CA ALA A 21 -11.66 15.71 -15.87
C ALA A 21 -11.23 15.96 -17.32
N ALA A 22 -10.44 17.01 -17.57
CA ALA A 22 -9.88 17.30 -18.90
C ALA A 22 -8.81 16.29 -19.32
N GLN A 23 -8.01 15.77 -18.39
CA GLN A 23 -7.02 14.73 -18.66
C GLN A 23 -7.70 13.37 -18.93
N ILE A 24 -8.78 13.06 -18.20
CA ILE A 24 -9.66 11.92 -18.46
C ILE A 24 -10.33 12.07 -19.84
N ALA A 25 -10.92 13.22 -20.17
CA ALA A 25 -11.55 13.46 -21.47
C ALA A 25 -10.54 13.45 -22.65
N GLY A 26 -9.34 14.01 -22.44
CA GLY A 26 -8.25 14.01 -23.42
C GLY A 26 -7.67 12.62 -23.65
N SER A 27 -7.60 11.78 -22.60
CA SER A 27 -7.16 10.39 -22.71
C SER A 27 -8.15 9.53 -23.52
N ILE A 28 -9.44 9.88 -23.53
CA ILE A 28 -10.47 9.22 -24.35
C ILE A 28 -10.30 9.55 -25.85
N VAL A 29 -9.93 10.79 -26.20
CA VAL A 29 -9.79 11.21 -27.61
C VAL A 29 -8.44 10.83 -28.22
N VAL A 30 -7.35 10.89 -27.44
CA VAL A 30 -5.99 10.62 -27.95
C VAL A 30 -5.74 9.13 -28.18
N ARG A 31 -6.44 8.26 -27.45
CA ARG A 31 -6.34 6.79 -27.65
C ARG A 31 -6.99 6.32 -28.95
N ARG A 32 -7.76 7.17 -29.64
CA ARG A 32 -8.48 6.83 -30.89
C ARG A 32 -7.77 7.20 -32.20
N ARG A 33 -6.66 7.97 -32.19
CA ARG A 33 -6.06 8.49 -33.45
C ARG A 33 -4.68 7.95 -33.83
N ARG A 34 -4.01 7.15 -33.00
CA ARG A 34 -2.61 6.73 -33.26
C ARG A 34 -2.43 5.25 -33.55
N LYS A 35 -3.32 4.65 -34.33
CA LYS A 35 -3.01 3.35 -34.96
C LYS A 35 -3.77 3.14 -36.27
N HIS A 36 -3.54 3.98 -37.28
CA HIS A 36 -3.86 3.63 -38.68
C HIS A 36 -3.15 4.53 -39.71
N ARG A 37 -1.83 4.40 -39.81
CA ARG A 37 -1.11 4.83 -41.02
C ARG A 37 -0.18 3.73 -41.50
N SER A 38 -0.79 2.66 -41.99
CA SER A 38 -0.27 1.87 -43.11
C SER A 38 -1.48 1.44 -43.94
N ARG A 39 -1.35 1.56 -45.26
CA ARG A 39 -2.43 1.50 -46.25
C ARG A 39 -2.80 0.04 -46.54
N THR A 40 -4.04 -0.13 -47.01
CA THR A 40 -4.62 -1.28 -47.74
C THR A 40 -5.13 -2.52 -46.97
N THR A 41 -6.48 -2.52 -46.79
CA THR A 41 -7.46 -3.59 -47.16
C THR A 41 -7.87 -4.69 -46.15
N ILE A 42 -9.12 -4.55 -45.65
CA ILE A 42 -10.21 -5.53 -45.36
C ILE A 42 -10.00 -6.70 -44.35
N ALA A 43 -10.92 -6.72 -43.35
CA ALA A 43 -11.46 -7.85 -42.56
C ALA A 43 -10.50 -8.63 -41.64
N ALA A 44 -10.89 -9.29 -40.55
CA ALA A 44 -11.97 -9.25 -39.57
C ALA A 44 -11.54 -10.26 -38.48
N PHE A 45 -12.13 -10.17 -37.29
CA PHE A 45 -12.08 -11.14 -36.18
C PHE A 45 -10.92 -11.09 -35.16
N VAL A 46 -11.23 -10.35 -34.08
CA VAL A 46 -11.30 -10.78 -32.66
C VAL A 46 -10.15 -11.64 -32.13
N THR A 47 -9.27 -11.00 -31.37
CA THR A 47 -8.65 -11.61 -30.19
C THR A 47 -8.69 -10.65 -29.00
N THR A 48 -9.23 -11.20 -27.90
CA THR A 48 -8.81 -11.00 -26.51
C THR A 48 -9.11 -9.66 -25.81
N GLY A 49 -10.20 -9.70 -25.02
CA GLY A 49 -10.20 -9.41 -23.58
C GLY A 49 -9.54 -8.11 -23.12
N VAL A 50 -10.33 -7.05 -22.97
CA VAL A 50 -9.93 -5.89 -22.16
C VAL A 50 -10.22 -6.23 -20.71
N VAL A 51 -9.14 -6.42 -19.96
CA VAL A 51 -9.11 -6.56 -18.51
C VAL A 51 -9.82 -5.36 -17.88
N VAL A 52 -10.77 -5.65 -16.99
CA VAL A 52 -11.35 -4.68 -16.06
C VAL A 52 -10.22 -4.26 -15.12
N ILE A 53 -9.73 -3.03 -15.23
CA ILE A 53 -8.82 -2.44 -14.23
C ILE A 53 -9.58 -1.31 -13.56
N GLY A 54 -10.53 -1.69 -12.72
CA GLY A 54 -10.96 -0.89 -11.59
C GLY A 54 -10.28 -1.48 -10.36
N GLY A 55 -9.32 -0.75 -9.82
CA GLY A 55 -8.55 -1.13 -8.64
C GLY A 55 -7.39 -0.18 -8.51
N GLY A 56 -7.21 0.41 -7.33
CA GLY A 56 -5.98 1.14 -7.01
C GLY A 56 -4.78 0.32 -7.44
N ALA A 57 -3.71 0.99 -7.86
CA ALA A 57 -2.48 0.29 -8.21
C ALA A 57 -2.04 -0.49 -6.98
N ALA A 58 -2.34 -1.79 -6.93
CA ALA A 58 -1.65 -2.71 -6.07
C ALA A 58 -0.21 -2.70 -6.60
N ALA A 59 0.65 -1.88 -5.97
CA ALA A 59 2.07 -1.92 -6.20
C ALA A 59 2.52 -3.37 -6.12
N ALA A 60 3.52 -3.73 -6.92
CA ALA A 60 4.01 -5.10 -7.03
C ALA A 60 4.71 -5.54 -5.72
N VAL A 61 3.94 -5.81 -4.67
CA VAL A 61 4.35 -6.32 -3.35
C VAL A 61 4.74 -7.80 -3.38
N SER A 62 4.72 -8.44 -4.55
CA SER A 62 4.93 -9.89 -4.72
C SER A 62 6.39 -10.34 -4.63
N LEU A 63 7.34 -9.45 -4.29
CA LEU A 63 8.76 -9.75 -4.22
C LEU A 63 9.45 -9.04 -3.04
N LEU A 64 8.77 -8.86 -1.90
CA LEU A 64 9.44 -8.34 -0.72
C LEU A 64 10.54 -9.31 -0.26
N SER A 65 11.71 -8.78 0.05
CA SER A 65 12.77 -9.50 0.76
C SER A 65 12.52 -9.43 2.26
N SER A 66 13.18 -10.30 3.02
CA SER A 66 13.22 -10.20 4.48
C SER A 66 13.63 -8.79 4.94
N ASP A 67 14.72 -8.25 4.38
CA ASP A 67 15.25 -6.93 4.74
C ASP A 67 14.23 -5.81 4.55
N THR A 68 13.40 -5.89 3.49
CA THR A 68 12.33 -4.89 3.28
C THR A 68 11.26 -4.99 4.36
N VAL A 69 10.89 -6.20 4.80
CA VAL A 69 9.92 -6.38 5.89
C VAL A 69 10.51 -5.90 7.22
N GLU A 70 11.78 -6.23 7.50
CA GLU A 70 12.49 -5.77 8.70
C GLU A 70 12.53 -4.24 8.79
N GLN A 71 12.90 -3.58 7.69
CA GLN A 71 12.96 -2.11 7.63
C GLN A 71 11.56 -1.48 7.62
N GLY A 72 10.57 -2.19 7.08
CA GLY A 72 9.20 -1.73 6.97
C GLY A 72 8.41 -1.78 8.28
N MET A 73 8.79 -2.64 9.22
CA MET A 73 8.08 -2.80 10.50
C MET A 73 8.16 -1.53 11.37
N PRO A 74 9.33 -0.92 11.64
CA PRO A 74 9.40 0.31 12.46
C PRO A 74 8.70 1.54 11.83
N GLY A 75 8.55 1.56 10.50
CA GLY A 75 7.96 2.70 9.77
C GLY A 75 6.43 2.81 9.89
N SER A 76 5.76 1.74 10.32
CA SER A 76 4.30 1.62 10.27
C SER A 76 3.63 1.66 11.65
N SER A 77 4.32 1.20 12.69
CA SER A 77 3.76 1.09 14.04
C SER A 77 4.78 1.43 15.12
N VAL A 78 4.33 2.20 16.12
CA VAL A 78 5.16 2.65 17.23
C VAL A 78 5.68 1.50 18.11
N ILE A 79 5.05 0.32 18.05
CA ILE A 79 5.46 -0.82 18.86
C ILE A 79 6.75 -1.48 18.35
N PHE A 80 7.11 -1.24 17.08
CA PHE A 80 8.32 -1.82 16.46
C PHE A 80 9.55 -0.90 16.55
N ILE A 81 9.39 0.33 17.03
CA ILE A 81 10.50 1.27 17.22
C ILE A 81 11.48 0.73 18.27
N ASP A 82 12.77 0.77 17.95
CA ASP A 82 13.90 0.31 18.79
C ASP A 82 13.85 -1.19 19.18
N THR A 83 13.09 -2.01 18.43
CA THR A 83 12.93 -3.45 18.69
C THR A 83 13.85 -4.35 17.86
N ASP A 84 14.55 -3.79 16.87
CA ASP A 84 15.50 -4.47 15.99
C ASP A 84 14.93 -5.78 15.39
N PRO A 85 13.92 -5.70 14.48
CA PRO A 85 13.30 -6.87 13.89
C PRO A 85 14.28 -7.65 12.99
N THR A 86 14.14 -8.96 12.98
CA THR A 86 14.83 -9.87 12.04
C THR A 86 13.80 -10.84 11.47
N CYS A 87 13.75 -10.99 10.15
CA CYS A 87 12.71 -11.75 9.45
C CYS A 87 13.30 -12.84 8.57
N THR A 88 12.69 -14.02 8.60
CA THR A 88 12.98 -15.12 7.68
C THR A 88 11.81 -15.32 6.74
N LYS A 89 12.04 -15.17 5.44
CA LYS A 89 11.06 -15.46 4.40
C LYS A 89 10.68 -16.96 4.43
N LYS A 90 9.39 -17.25 4.60
CA LYS A 90 8.82 -18.60 4.55
C LYS A 90 8.19 -18.90 3.19
N SER A 91 7.58 -17.90 2.57
CA SER A 91 7.06 -17.96 1.21
C SER A 91 7.17 -16.59 0.55
N ASP A 92 6.69 -16.43 -0.68
CA ASP A 92 6.71 -15.14 -1.38
C ASP A 92 5.93 -14.03 -0.68
N VAL A 93 5.01 -14.38 0.22
CA VAL A 93 4.15 -13.43 0.92
C VAL A 93 4.08 -13.66 2.42
N GLU A 94 4.94 -14.52 2.99
CA GLU A 94 4.91 -14.87 4.42
C GLU A 94 6.32 -14.85 5.01
N PHE A 95 6.45 -14.22 6.17
CA PHE A 95 7.70 -13.98 6.87
C PHE A 95 7.53 -14.26 8.36
N ASP A 96 8.47 -14.99 8.95
CA ASP A 96 8.55 -15.13 10.40
C ASP A 96 9.55 -14.11 10.92
N CYS A 97 9.08 -13.20 11.76
CA CYS A 97 9.88 -12.12 12.32
C CYS A 97 10.04 -12.28 13.83
N THR A 98 11.23 -11.92 14.32
CA THR A 98 11.56 -11.87 15.74
C THR A 98 12.09 -10.51 16.11
N LEU A 99 11.69 -10.00 17.28
CA LEU A 99 12.20 -8.76 17.83
C LEU A 99 13.32 -9.07 18.83
N ALA A 100 14.41 -8.32 18.79
CA ALA A 100 15.50 -8.46 19.76
C ALA A 100 15.08 -8.02 21.18
N LYS A 101 14.10 -7.12 21.26
CA LYS A 101 13.56 -6.55 22.50
C LYS A 101 12.03 -6.50 22.40
N ALA A 102 11.37 -6.65 23.55
CA ALA A 102 9.92 -6.42 23.61
C ALA A 102 9.61 -4.95 23.27
N PRO A 103 8.42 -4.66 22.72
CA PRO A 103 7.98 -3.29 22.47
C PRO A 103 8.19 -2.38 23.69
N SER A 104 8.92 -1.28 23.49
CA SER A 104 9.32 -0.36 24.57
C SER A 104 8.15 0.40 25.19
N LYS A 105 7.07 0.57 24.43
CA LYS A 105 5.79 1.08 24.88
C LYS A 105 4.81 -0.07 24.93
N GLU A 106 4.66 -0.67 26.11
CA GLU A 106 3.64 -1.68 26.38
C GLU A 106 2.26 -1.02 26.31
N ILE A 107 1.66 -1.02 25.12
CA ILE A 107 0.31 -0.48 24.88
C ILE A 107 -0.73 -1.56 25.15
N LEU A 108 -0.36 -2.83 24.97
CA LEU A 108 -1.23 -3.98 25.13
C LEU A 108 -0.70 -4.88 26.26
N PRO A 109 -1.57 -5.43 27.12
CA PRO A 109 -1.18 -6.39 28.15
C PRO A 109 -0.86 -7.79 27.58
N ASP A 110 -1.23 -8.05 26.33
CA ASP A 110 -0.97 -9.29 25.59
C ASP A 110 -0.87 -8.96 24.10
N TYR A 111 0.30 -9.22 23.51
CA TYR A 111 0.54 -9.00 22.08
C TYR A 111 0.13 -10.19 21.21
N LYS A 112 -0.30 -11.31 21.81
CA LYS A 112 -0.73 -12.46 21.03
C LYS A 112 -2.00 -12.13 20.25
N GLY A 113 -1.92 -12.28 18.92
CA GLY A 113 -2.99 -11.92 18.01
C GLY A 113 -3.10 -10.42 17.71
N ALA A 114 -2.23 -9.58 18.29
CA ALA A 114 -2.15 -8.17 17.91
C ALA A 114 -1.80 -8.05 16.43
N LYS A 115 -2.45 -7.10 15.75
CA LYS A 115 -2.34 -6.90 14.30
C LYS A 115 -1.73 -5.53 14.04
N GLU A 116 -0.66 -5.48 13.29
CA GLU A 116 0.04 -4.24 12.95
C GLU A 116 0.37 -4.22 11.45
N THR A 117 0.45 -3.02 10.86
CA THR A 117 0.88 -2.88 9.46
C THR A 117 2.40 -2.95 9.35
N PHE A 118 2.94 -3.08 8.14
CA PHE A 118 4.34 -2.74 7.81
C PHE A 118 4.39 -2.05 6.44
N ASN A 119 5.41 -1.23 6.24
CA ASN A 119 5.55 -0.41 5.04
C ASN A 119 6.56 -0.99 4.03
N ASP A 120 6.47 -0.57 2.77
CA ASP A 120 7.56 -0.70 1.80
C ASP A 120 8.55 0.48 1.92
N ALA A 121 9.57 0.48 1.08
CA ALA A 121 10.61 1.50 1.05
C ALA A 121 10.11 2.91 0.66
N ASP A 122 8.89 3.00 0.11
CA ASP A 122 8.23 4.25 -0.29
C ASP A 122 7.17 4.68 0.74
N ASP A 123 7.24 4.15 1.98
CA ASP A 123 6.33 4.38 3.10
C ASP A 123 4.85 4.04 2.82
N ASN A 124 4.60 3.16 1.83
CA ASN A 124 3.26 2.64 1.58
C ASN A 124 3.02 1.37 2.39
N ILE A 125 1.80 1.18 2.89
CA ILE A 125 1.42 -0.05 3.60
C ILE A 125 1.56 -1.23 2.63
N ALA A 126 2.54 -2.08 2.90
CA ALA A 126 2.89 -3.21 2.05
C ALA A 126 2.32 -4.53 2.56
N GLY A 127 1.87 -4.58 3.82
CA GLY A 127 1.25 -5.75 4.43
C GLY A 127 0.97 -5.55 5.91
N GLY A 128 0.90 -6.65 6.65
CA GLY A 128 0.73 -6.61 8.09
C GLY A 128 1.24 -7.86 8.81
N CYS A 129 1.46 -7.73 10.11
CA CYS A 129 1.99 -8.73 11.02
C CYS A 129 0.97 -9.08 12.11
N ILE A 130 0.99 -10.34 12.54
CA ILE A 130 0.20 -10.85 13.66
C ILE A 130 1.12 -11.44 14.74
N GLY A 131 0.97 -10.95 15.97
CA GLY A 131 1.76 -11.39 17.13
C GLY A 131 1.47 -12.85 17.50
N GLN A 132 2.51 -13.62 17.78
CA GLN A 132 2.42 -15.06 18.05
C GLN A 132 2.50 -15.40 19.53
N ASP A 133 3.09 -14.50 20.32
CA ASP A 133 3.26 -14.64 21.76
C ASP A 133 2.88 -13.35 22.51
N SER A 134 2.68 -13.49 23.81
CA SER A 134 2.20 -12.38 24.66
C SER A 134 3.24 -11.31 24.93
N ALA A 135 4.53 -11.63 24.82
CA ALA A 135 5.61 -10.65 25.00
C ALA A 135 5.84 -9.80 23.74
N GLY A 136 5.21 -10.16 22.61
CA GLY A 136 5.35 -9.45 21.34
C GLY A 136 6.74 -9.65 20.72
N LEU A 137 7.40 -10.78 21.01
CA LEU A 137 8.75 -11.06 20.48
C LEU A 137 8.72 -11.80 19.13
N HIS A 138 7.64 -12.50 18.82
CA HIS A 138 7.47 -13.28 17.61
C HIS A 138 6.23 -12.80 16.83
N TRP A 139 6.42 -12.62 15.53
CA TRP A 139 5.40 -12.11 14.62
C TRP A 139 5.41 -12.90 13.33
N THR A 140 4.22 -13.18 12.79
CA THR A 140 4.08 -13.70 11.43
C THR A 140 3.56 -12.58 10.56
N CYS A 141 4.31 -12.21 9.54
CA CYS A 141 4.01 -11.09 8.64
C CYS A 141 3.61 -11.60 7.27
N TYR A 142 2.59 -10.95 6.70
CA TYR A 142 2.04 -11.27 5.39
C TYR A 142 2.12 -10.06 4.47
N ALA A 143 2.63 -10.26 3.26
CA ALA A 143 2.72 -9.20 2.25
C ALA A 143 1.45 -9.13 1.40
N GLY A 144 1.10 -7.91 1.00
CA GLY A 144 0.09 -7.64 0.00
C GLY A 144 -1.31 -8.14 0.37
N LYS A 145 -1.98 -8.72 -0.62
CA LYS A 145 -3.35 -9.25 -0.47
C LYS A 145 -3.45 -10.31 0.61
N LYS A 146 -2.36 -11.04 0.92
CA LYS A 146 -2.39 -12.05 1.97
C LYS A 146 -2.68 -11.44 3.33
N ALA A 147 -2.19 -10.23 3.63
CA ALA A 147 -2.53 -9.52 4.85
C ALA A 147 -4.02 -9.17 4.95
N VAL A 148 -4.64 -8.82 3.81
CA VAL A 148 -6.08 -8.55 3.72
C VAL A 148 -6.88 -9.84 3.92
N GLU A 149 -6.47 -10.94 3.28
CA GLU A 149 -7.11 -12.25 3.44
C GLU A 149 -7.06 -12.78 4.88
N MET A 150 -5.97 -12.48 5.59
CA MET A 150 -5.79 -12.83 7.00
C MET A 150 -6.48 -11.83 7.95
N ASP A 151 -7.24 -10.86 7.42
CA ASP A 151 -7.95 -9.83 8.16
C ASP A 151 -7.01 -8.97 9.03
N ILE A 152 -5.74 -8.84 8.66
CA ILE A 152 -4.76 -8.03 9.39
C ILE A 152 -4.94 -6.55 9.04
N ILE A 153 -5.21 -6.27 7.76
CA ILE A 153 -5.46 -4.93 7.24
C ILE A 153 -6.75 -4.91 6.41
N GLY A 154 -7.42 -3.77 6.39
CA GLY A 154 -8.55 -3.52 5.50
C GLY A 154 -8.12 -3.50 4.02
N PRO A 155 -9.02 -3.87 3.08
CA PRO A 155 -8.71 -3.90 1.64
C PRO A 155 -8.34 -2.53 1.05
N ASP A 156 -8.78 -1.45 1.69
CA ASP A 156 -8.54 -0.05 1.32
C ASP A 156 -7.23 0.53 1.86
N LEU A 157 -6.60 -0.16 2.82
CA LEU A 157 -5.32 0.27 3.42
C LEU A 157 -4.10 -0.17 2.61
N LEU A 158 -4.18 -1.29 1.89
CA LEU A 158 -3.03 -1.80 1.14
C LEU A 158 -2.59 -0.79 0.06
N GLY A 159 -1.32 -0.38 0.10
CA GLY A 159 -0.73 0.61 -0.82
C GLY A 159 -1.00 2.06 -0.45
N GLN A 160 -1.69 2.34 0.67
CA GLN A 160 -1.82 3.72 1.17
C GLN A 160 -0.48 4.20 1.70
N HIS A 161 -0.13 5.43 1.35
CA HIS A 161 1.05 6.09 1.88
C HIS A 161 0.81 6.51 3.33
N THR A 162 1.77 6.27 4.20
CA THR A 162 1.73 6.71 5.59
C THR A 162 2.78 7.78 5.82
N ASN A 163 2.44 8.83 6.56
CA ASN A 163 3.41 9.82 7.01
C ASN A 163 4.06 9.32 8.31
N GLY A 164 4.75 8.18 8.24
CA GLY A 164 5.38 7.50 9.38
C GLY A 164 4.42 7.14 10.53
N PRO A 165 4.94 6.59 11.64
CA PRO A 165 4.15 6.43 12.86
C PRO A 165 3.75 7.83 13.34
N ALA A 166 2.49 8.04 13.69
CA ALA A 166 2.04 9.30 14.30
C ALA A 166 2.69 9.49 15.68
N ALA A 167 3.93 9.96 15.70
CA ALA A 167 4.62 10.41 16.90
C ALA A 167 4.27 11.90 17.10
N GLY A 168 3.35 12.17 18.01
CA GLY A 168 3.16 13.48 18.61
C GLY A 168 4.19 13.75 19.71
#